data_AF-A0A7V5UK46-F1
#
_entry.id   AF-A0A7V5UK46-F1
#
_cell.length_a   1.000
_cell.length_b   1.000
_cell.length_c   1.000
_cell.angle_alpha   90.00
_cell.angle_beta   90.00
_cell.angle_gamma   90.00
#
_symmetry.space_group_name_H-M   'P 1'
#
loop_
_entity.id
_entity.type
_entity.pdbx_description
1 polymer ?
#
loop_
_entity_poly.entity_id
_entity_poly.type
_entity_poly.pdbx_seq_one_letter_code
_entity_poly.pdbx_strand_id
1 'polypeptide(L)'
;MSRKKRTTGRSVKRSRRTTVSQPAIGAEEDRRSVAATVGWLLAALATLLGTIVALVVSLAAPSTEGSMLALLAEYLLVASRISGAVALLMTPVVYAVRPDRPPRAVVVAVFAIGAAPWVIHAARLLL
;
A
#
# COMPACT_ATOMS: atom_id res chain seq x y z
N MET A 1 75.43 -11.30 -15.78
CA MET A 1 74.13 -11.95 -15.52
C MET A 1 73.58 -11.39 -14.19
N SER A 2 72.90 -10.24 -14.17
CA SER A 2 71.45 -10.05 -14.37
C SER A 2 70.56 -10.84 -13.39
N ARG A 3 70.16 -10.23 -12.26
CA ARG A 3 68.94 -10.59 -11.53
C ARG A 3 68.13 -9.35 -11.18
N LYS A 4 66.93 -9.36 -11.78
CA LYS A 4 65.94 -8.32 -12.02
C LYS A 4 65.15 -7.98 -10.74
N LYS A 5 65.04 -6.69 -10.43
CA LYS A 5 64.19 -6.14 -9.35
C LYS A 5 62.71 -6.44 -9.63
N ARG A 6 62.00 -7.02 -8.67
CA ARG A 6 60.53 -7.15 -8.68
C ARG A 6 59.93 -6.07 -7.79
N THR A 7 59.40 -5.03 -8.40
CA THR A 7 58.53 -4.03 -7.79
C THR A 7 57.10 -4.57 -7.76
N THR A 8 56.59 -4.85 -6.56
CA THR A 8 55.23 -5.31 -6.32
C THR A 8 54.27 -4.12 -6.46
N GLY A 9 53.66 -4.03 -7.64
CA GLY A 9 52.58 -3.07 -7.91
C GLY A 9 51.36 -3.39 -7.04
N ARG A 10 51.04 -2.46 -6.14
CA ARG A 10 49.85 -2.50 -5.29
C ARG A 10 48.64 -2.17 -6.16
N SER A 11 47.88 -3.20 -6.54
CA SER A 11 46.65 -3.06 -7.31
C SER A 11 45.59 -2.37 -6.45
N VAL A 12 45.38 -1.07 -6.71
CA VAL A 12 44.27 -0.30 -6.14
C VAL A 12 42.99 -0.82 -6.77
N LYS A 13 42.27 -1.67 -6.03
CA LYS A 13 40.93 -2.16 -6.39
C LYS A 13 39.96 -0.98 -6.33
N ARG A 14 39.95 -0.20 -7.41
CA ARG A 14 39.05 0.93 -7.64
C ARG A 14 37.64 0.37 -7.71
N SER A 15 36.99 0.33 -6.55
CA SER A 15 35.57 0.08 -6.40
C SER A 15 34.82 1.05 -7.30
N ARG A 16 34.40 0.56 -8.47
CA ARG A 16 33.40 1.20 -9.32
C ARG A 16 32.12 1.21 -8.51
N ARG A 17 31.93 2.28 -7.74
CA ARG A 17 30.61 2.69 -7.27
C ARG A 17 29.87 3.11 -8.53
N THR A 18 29.12 2.16 -9.09
CA THR A 18 28.18 2.41 -10.17
C THR A 18 27.07 3.27 -9.60
N THR A 19 27.31 4.57 -9.53
CA THR A 19 26.24 5.55 -9.43
C THR A 19 25.49 5.44 -10.75
N VAL A 20 24.41 4.65 -10.75
CA VAL A 20 23.48 4.57 -11.86
C VAL A 20 22.86 5.96 -11.99
N SER A 21 23.43 6.78 -12.86
CA SER A 21 22.79 8.00 -13.32
C SER A 21 21.52 7.57 -14.07
N GLN A 22 20.40 7.60 -13.36
CA GLN A 22 19.07 7.41 -13.94
C GLN A 22 18.86 8.54 -14.98
N PRO A 23 18.58 8.23 -16.25
CA PRO A 23 18.32 9.26 -17.26
C PRO A 23 17.06 10.05 -16.88
N ALA A 24 17.18 11.38 -16.85
CA ALA A 24 16.15 12.32 -16.39
C ALA A 24 14.83 12.24 -17.18
N ILE A 25 14.82 11.58 -18.35
CA ILE A 25 13.64 11.38 -19.20
C ILE A 25 12.70 10.29 -18.63
N GLY A 26 13.17 9.42 -17.71
CA GLY A 26 12.33 8.42 -17.01
C GLY A 26 11.91 8.80 -15.59
N ALA A 27 12.36 9.95 -15.06
CA ALA A 27 12.16 10.29 -13.66
C ALA A 27 10.70 10.69 -13.32
N GLU A 28 9.94 11.25 -14.27
CA GLU A 28 8.53 11.57 -14.05
C GLU A 28 7.62 10.35 -14.11
N GLU A 29 7.90 9.42 -15.02
CA GLU A 29 7.13 8.17 -15.17
C GLU A 29 7.26 7.30 -13.90
N ASP A 30 8.47 7.24 -13.33
CA ASP A 30 8.72 6.54 -12.07
C ASP A 30 7.92 7.18 -10.92
N ARG A 31 7.88 8.51 -10.82
CA ARG A 31 7.11 9.24 -9.78
C ARG A 31 5.61 8.95 -9.85
N ARG A 32 5.03 8.87 -11.04
CA ARG A 32 3.60 8.56 -11.21
C ARG A 32 3.29 7.14 -10.73
N SER A 33 4.15 6.18 -11.06
CA SER A 33 3.98 4.78 -10.63
C SER A 33 4.08 4.65 -9.10
N VAL A 34 5.03 5.36 -8.48
CA VAL A 34 5.20 5.39 -7.03
C VAL A 34 3.99 6.06 -6.37
N ALA A 35 3.56 7.22 -6.86
CA ALA A 35 2.41 7.94 -6.31
C ALA A 35 1.13 7.10 -6.39
N ALA A 36 0.86 6.44 -7.53
CA ALA A 36 -0.30 5.56 -7.69
C ALA A 36 -0.27 4.40 -6.70
N THR A 37 0.90 3.79 -6.49
CA THR A 37 1.06 2.67 -5.54
C THR A 37 0.87 3.12 -4.10
N VAL A 38 1.45 4.27 -3.72
CA VAL A 38 1.31 4.82 -2.37
C VAL A 38 -0.13 5.22 -2.12
N GLY A 39 -0.78 5.90 -3.08
CA GLY A 39 -2.20 6.26 -2.98
C GLY A 39 -3.09 5.02 -2.81
N TRP A 40 -2.82 3.97 -3.59
CA TRP A 40 -3.53 2.69 -3.48
C TRP A 40 -3.35 2.02 -2.10
N LEU A 41 -2.12 1.97 -1.58
CA LEU A 41 -1.84 1.39 -0.26
C LEU A 41 -2.41 2.25 0.88
N LEU A 42 -2.35 3.58 0.77
CA LEU A 42 -2.94 4.50 1.75
C LEU A 42 -4.46 4.38 1.76
N ALA A 43 -5.11 4.23 0.61
CA ALA A 43 -6.54 3.98 0.53
C ALA A 43 -6.91 2.67 1.25
N ALA A 44 -6.18 1.57 0.98
CA ALA A 44 -6.40 0.31 1.68
C ALA A 44 -6.16 0.43 3.20
N LEU A 45 -5.11 1.12 3.62
CA LEU A 45 -4.82 1.33 5.03
C LEU A 45 -5.91 2.16 5.73
N ALA A 46 -6.38 3.23 5.09
CA ALA A 46 -7.48 4.05 5.61
C ALA A 46 -8.77 3.22 5.76
N THR A 47 -9.09 2.36 4.78
CA THR A 47 -10.21 1.42 4.87
C THR A 47 -10.05 0.46 6.04
N LEU A 48 -8.85 -0.12 6.21
CA LEU A 48 -8.57 -1.05 7.30
C LEU A 48 -8.77 -0.38 8.66
N LEU A 49 -8.17 0.79 8.86
CA LEU A 49 -8.28 1.55 10.11
C LEU A 49 -9.73 1.95 10.39
N GLY A 50 -10.44 2.51 9.41
CA GLY A 50 -11.83 2.89 9.56
C GLY A 50 -12.72 1.71 9.93
N THR A 51 -12.47 0.54 9.31
CA THR A 51 -13.22 -0.69 9.59
C THR A 51 -12.95 -1.22 11.00
N ILE A 52 -11.67 -1.24 11.43
CA ILE A 52 -11.28 -1.67 12.78
C ILE A 52 -11.89 -0.74 13.83
N VAL A 53 -11.76 0.58 13.67
CA VAL A 53 -12.30 1.55 14.63
C VAL A 53 -13.82 1.41 14.72
N ALA A 54 -14.51 1.30 13.60
CA ALA A 54 -15.96 1.13 13.62
C ALA A 54 -16.40 -0.17 14.30
N LEU A 55 -15.68 -1.28 14.08
CA LEU A 55 -15.94 -2.55 14.76
C LEU A 55 -15.73 -2.42 16.27
N VAL A 56 -14.62 -1.84 16.70
CA VAL A 56 -14.32 -1.64 18.13
C VAL A 56 -15.39 -0.78 18.78
N VAL A 57 -15.78 0.34 18.16
CA VAL A 57 -16.84 1.21 18.69
C VAL A 57 -18.18 0.48 18.75
N SER A 58 -18.51 -0.32 17.73
CA SER A 58 -19.76 -1.09 17.70
C SER A 58 -19.81 -2.18 18.79
N LEU A 59 -18.67 -2.78 19.13
CA LEU A 59 -18.57 -3.78 20.19
C LEU A 59 -18.54 -3.15 21.59
N ALA A 60 -18.00 -1.94 21.71
CA ALA A 60 -17.87 -1.22 22.97
C ALA A 60 -19.14 -0.44 23.37
N ALA A 61 -20.08 -0.22 22.44
CA ALA A 61 -21.33 0.48 22.70
C ALA A 61 -22.47 -0.54 22.96
N PRO A 62 -22.80 -0.88 24.22
CA PRO A 62 -23.93 -1.73 24.53
C PRO A 62 -25.24 -1.03 24.15
N SER A 63 -25.86 -1.51 23.06
CA SER A 63 -27.31 -1.46 22.72
C SER A 63 -28.08 -0.14 22.86
N THR A 64 -27.44 1.01 23.03
CA THR A 64 -28.11 2.31 23.01
C THR A 64 -28.20 2.81 21.58
N GLU A 65 -29.27 2.37 20.89
CA GLU A 65 -29.72 2.96 19.63
C GLU A 65 -29.74 4.50 19.78
N GLY A 66 -29.12 5.20 18.84
CA GLY A 66 -29.04 6.67 18.84
C GLY A 66 -27.91 7.28 19.67
N SER A 67 -27.03 6.49 20.28
CA SER A 67 -25.81 7.07 20.88
C SER A 67 -24.91 7.70 19.81
N MET A 68 -24.25 8.82 20.15
CA MET A 68 -23.31 9.50 19.23
C MET A 68 -22.20 8.55 18.74
N LEU A 69 -21.80 7.58 19.58
CA LEU A 69 -20.84 6.54 19.24
C LEU A 69 -21.36 5.56 18.18
N ALA A 70 -22.63 5.17 18.26
CA ALA A 70 -23.26 4.31 17.24
C ALA A 70 -23.31 5.02 15.88
N LEU A 71 -23.72 6.30 15.85
CA LEU A 71 -23.70 7.10 14.63
C LEU A 71 -22.28 7.24 14.06
N LEU A 72 -21.29 7.53 14.92
CA LEU A 72 -19.89 7.61 14.50
C LEU A 72 -19.41 6.29 13.85
N ALA A 73 -19.74 5.14 14.43
CA ALA A 73 -19.40 3.84 13.87
C ALA A 73 -20.03 3.61 12.49
N GLU A 74 -21.29 4.03 12.29
CA GLU A 74 -21.95 3.96 10.98
C GLU A 74 -21.27 4.85 9.95
N TYR A 75 -20.96 6.10 10.30
CA TYR A 75 -20.25 7.02 9.41
C TYR A 75 -18.86 6.48 9.03
N LEU A 76 -18.12 5.91 10.00
CA LEU A 76 -16.83 5.28 9.74
C LEU A 76 -16.96 4.07 8.81
N LEU A 77 -18.00 3.24 8.95
CA LEU A 77 -18.25 2.13 8.02
C LEU A 77 -18.61 2.61 6.62
N VAL A 78 -19.42 3.67 6.49
CA VAL A 78 -19.72 4.28 5.18
C VAL A 78 -18.44 4.81 4.53
N ALA A 79 -17.63 5.58 5.26
CA ALA A 79 -16.35 6.09 4.76
C ALA A 79 -15.38 4.95 4.39
N SER A 80 -15.37 3.87 5.17
CA SER A 80 -14.57 2.68 4.90
C SER A 80 -15.02 1.97 3.63
N ARG A 81 -16.34 1.88 3.35
CA ARG A 81 -16.85 1.31 2.09
C ARG A 81 -16.41 2.13 0.88
N ILE A 82 -16.49 3.46 0.96
CA ILE A 82 -16.09 4.36 -0.12
C ILE A 82 -14.59 4.23 -0.38
N SER A 83 -13.76 4.35 0.67
CA SER A 83 -12.31 4.20 0.53
C SER A 83 -11.91 2.80 0.04
N GLY A 84 -12.61 1.76 0.50
CA GLY A 84 -12.38 0.38 0.05
C GLY A 84 -12.70 0.21 -1.43
N ALA A 85 -13.81 0.78 -1.89
CA ALA A 85 -14.16 0.80 -3.32
C ALA A 85 -13.10 1.54 -4.15
N VAL A 86 -12.62 2.69 -3.67
CA VAL A 86 -11.53 3.44 -4.33
C VAL A 86 -10.25 2.60 -4.40
N ALA A 87 -9.87 1.91 -3.31
CA ALA A 87 -8.71 1.03 -3.29
C ALA A 87 -8.85 -0.12 -4.31
N LEU A 88 -10.02 -0.75 -4.39
CA LEU A 88 -10.30 -1.80 -5.38
C LEU A 88 -10.22 -1.27 -6.81
N LEU A 89 -10.84 -0.12 -7.09
CA LEU A 89 -10.82 0.54 -8.40
C LEU A 89 -9.43 1.03 -8.83
N MET A 90 -8.56 1.39 -7.88
CA MET A 90 -7.17 1.74 -8.17
C MET A 90 -6.31 0.51 -8.52
N THR A 91 -6.74 -0.71 -8.20
CA THR A 91 -5.98 -1.92 -8.52
C THR A 91 -5.63 -2.03 -10.01
N PRO A 92 -6.57 -1.97 -10.97
CA PRO A 92 -6.24 -1.99 -12.40
C PRO A 92 -5.33 -0.83 -12.81
N VAL A 93 -5.46 0.36 -12.20
CA VAL A 93 -4.60 1.51 -12.46
C VAL A 93 -3.15 1.21 -12.05
N VAL A 94 -2.94 0.63 -10.86
CA VAL A 94 -1.59 0.24 -10.40
C VAL A 94 -0.99 -0.82 -11.30
N TYR A 95 -1.79 -1.77 -11.79
CA TYR A 95 -1.34 -2.78 -12.76
C TYR A 95 -0.99 -2.18 -14.13
N ALA A 96 -1.66 -1.11 -14.56
CA ALA A 96 -1.40 -0.45 -15.83
C ALA A 96 -0.16 0.46 -15.77
N VAL A 97 0.07 1.12 -14.64
CA VAL A 97 1.13 2.12 -14.48
C VAL A 97 2.45 1.49 -14.04
N ARG A 98 2.44 0.33 -13.39
CA ARG A 98 3.67 -0.35 -12.97
C ARG A 98 4.23 -1.30 -14.05
N PRO A 99 5.50 -1.15 -14.44
CA PRO A 99 6.18 -2.15 -15.26
C PRO A 99 6.38 -3.47 -14.49
N ASP A 100 6.71 -3.39 -13.20
CA ASP A 100 6.82 -4.56 -12.31
C ASP A 100 5.52 -4.79 -11.54
N ARG A 101 4.90 -5.95 -11.79
CA ARG A 101 3.62 -6.30 -11.17
C ARG A 101 3.72 -6.31 -9.64
N PRO A 102 2.70 -5.78 -8.93
CA PRO A 102 2.69 -5.84 -7.47
C PRO A 102 2.69 -7.29 -6.98
N PRO A 103 3.34 -7.60 -5.84
CA PRO A 103 3.32 -8.95 -5.27
C PRO A 103 1.89 -9.41 -5.02
N ARG A 104 1.58 -10.65 -5.43
CA ARG A 104 0.22 -11.21 -5.34
C ARG A 104 -0.37 -11.13 -3.93
N ALA A 105 0.44 -11.32 -2.90
CA ALA A 105 0.03 -11.21 -1.50
C ALA A 105 -0.56 -9.83 -1.16
N VAL A 106 0.04 -8.74 -1.69
CA VAL A 106 -0.46 -7.37 -1.46
C VAL A 106 -1.80 -7.17 -2.15
N VAL A 107 -1.95 -7.68 -3.37
CA VAL A 107 -3.21 -7.58 -4.14
C VAL A 107 -4.33 -8.32 -3.42
N VAL A 108 -4.08 -9.54 -2.96
CA VAL A 108 -5.05 -10.32 -2.18
C VAL A 108 -5.42 -9.59 -0.88
N ALA A 109 -4.43 -9.01 -0.19
CA ALA A 109 -4.68 -8.24 1.03
C ALA A 109 -5.57 -7.01 0.76
N VAL A 110 -5.29 -6.23 -0.28
CA VAL A 110 -6.12 -5.06 -0.64
C VAL A 110 -7.53 -5.50 -1.03
N PHE A 111 -7.68 -6.61 -1.74
CA PHE A 111 -9.01 -7.17 -2.04
C PHE A 111 -9.77 -7.55 -0.77
N ALA A 112 -9.13 -8.26 0.15
CA ALA A 112 -9.74 -8.65 1.42
C ALA A 112 -10.13 -7.41 2.26
N ILE A 113 -9.23 -6.43 2.39
CA ILE A 113 -9.45 -5.21 3.15
C ILE A 113 -10.55 -4.36 2.52
N GLY A 114 -10.52 -4.16 1.20
CA GLY A 114 -11.50 -3.36 0.48
C GLY A 114 -12.90 -3.97 0.51
N ALA A 115 -13.01 -5.30 0.52
CA ALA A 115 -14.29 -6.02 0.62
C ALA A 115 -14.82 -6.12 2.05
N ALA A 116 -13.95 -6.11 3.07
CA ALA A 116 -14.34 -6.28 4.48
C ALA A 116 -15.52 -5.39 4.95
N PRO A 117 -15.53 -4.06 4.73
CA PRO A 117 -16.64 -3.23 5.21
C PRO A 117 -17.97 -3.53 4.51
N TRP A 118 -17.95 -4.08 3.29
CA TRP A 118 -19.15 -4.54 2.59
C TRP A 118 -19.68 -5.83 3.18
N VAL A 119 -18.79 -6.78 3.47
CA VAL A 119 -19.15 -8.05 4.12
C VAL A 119 -19.75 -7.79 5.50
N ILE A 120 -19.17 -6.88 6.29
CA ILE A 120 -19.70 -6.51 7.61
C ILE A 120 -21.09 -5.91 7.48
N HIS A 121 -21.30 -5.01 6.52
CA HIS A 121 -22.61 -4.41 6.29
C HIS A 121 -23.65 -5.45 5.86
N ALA A 122 -23.30 -6.37 4.95
CA ALA A 122 -24.18 -7.45 4.52
C ALA A 122 -24.50 -8.41 5.68
N ALA A 123 -23.53 -8.74 6.53
CA ALA A 123 -23.75 -9.59 7.70
C ALA A 123 -24.72 -8.94 8.69
N ARG A 124 -24.64 -7.62 8.89
CA ARG A 124 -25.59 -6.87 9.73
C ARG A 124 -27.02 -6.83 9.17
N LEU A 125 -27.20 -6.94 7.86
CA LEU A 125 -28.52 -6.98 7.24
C LEU A 125 -29.20 -8.36 7.35
N LEU A 126 -28.42 -9.41 7.62
CA LEU A 126 -28.89 -10.79 7.69
C LEU A 126 -29.18 -11.27 9.13
N LEU A 127 -28.70 -10.54 10.13
CA LEU A 127 -28.89 -10.81 11.57
C LEU A 127 -29.99 -9.91 12.12
#